data_AF-A0A5C7Y0Z9-F1
#
_entry.id   AF-A0A5C7Y0Z9-F1
#
_cell.length_a   1.000
_cell.length_b   1.000
_cell.length_c   1.000
_cell.angle_alpha   90.00
_cell.angle_beta   90.00
_cell.angle_gamma   90.00
#
_symmetry.space_group_name_H-M   'P 1'
#
loop_
_entity.id
_entity.type
_entity.pdbx_description
1 polymer ?
#
loop_
_entity_poly.entity_id
_entity_poly.type
_entity_poly.pdbx_seq_one_letter_code
_entity_poly.pdbx_strand_id
1 'polypeptide(L)'
;MTTGCAGDNAESDGPATTDLNPTPTTMVPQAGLIAQPVESGGVRVEVLEIAPTYHSPKDRAQIIAEVRSENLSGVSQRNPNVSLVCADRVAVGEWAEGSTWEPNGILSVNAVLSGNVIIGFPQAGPNPEYPSVTCEDATLRVQIVSLSAETVTIDFPVAADIIETALRSPNSAEMPLPYAEG
;
A
#
# COMPACT_ATOMS: atom_id res chain seq x y z
N MET A 1 33.41 57.00 40.11
CA MET A 1 32.64 56.72 38.87
C MET A 1 33.64 56.47 37.76
N THR A 2 33.27 55.63 36.78
CA THR A 2 34.10 55.04 35.69
C THR A 2 35.23 54.10 36.13
N THR A 3 34.95 52.79 36.03
CA THR A 3 35.96 51.77 35.71
C THR A 3 35.32 50.82 34.69
N GLY A 4 35.66 51.01 33.41
CA GLY A 4 35.46 50.01 32.38
C GLY A 4 36.66 49.07 32.38
N CYS A 5 36.40 47.76 32.38
CA CYS A 5 37.43 46.74 32.19
C CYS A 5 37.31 46.17 30.78
N ALA A 6 38.46 46.15 30.12
CA ALA A 6 38.72 45.57 28.81
C ALA A 6 38.66 44.04 28.82
N GLY A 7 38.58 43.45 27.62
CA GLY A 7 38.83 42.03 27.36
C GLY A 7 38.56 41.66 25.92
N ASP A 8 39.58 41.82 25.06
CA ASP A 8 39.70 41.15 23.76
C ASP A 8 39.61 39.63 23.94
N ASN A 9 38.92 38.95 23.00
CA ASN A 9 39.31 37.64 22.48
C ASN A 9 38.54 37.36 21.18
N ALA A 10 39.29 37.16 20.11
CA ALA A 10 38.83 36.66 18.82
C ALA A 10 38.59 35.15 18.89
N GLU A 11 37.52 34.66 18.28
CA GLU A 11 37.41 33.29 17.74
C GLU A 11 36.17 33.26 16.82
N SER A 12 36.35 33.29 15.51
CA SER A 12 36.67 32.17 14.61
C SER A 12 35.39 31.76 13.86
N ASP A 13 35.41 32.00 12.55
CA ASP A 13 34.47 31.43 11.58
C ASP A 13 34.46 29.90 11.71
N GLY A 14 33.48 29.39 12.44
CA GLY A 14 33.05 28.00 12.32
C GLY A 14 32.03 27.90 11.17
N PRO A 15 32.16 26.94 10.24
CA PRO A 15 31.14 26.79 9.21
C PRO A 15 29.81 26.51 9.90
N ALA A 16 28.74 27.18 9.45
CA ALA A 16 27.39 26.76 9.76
C ALA A 16 27.34 25.25 9.54
N THR A 17 27.16 24.48 10.62
CA THR A 17 26.88 23.06 10.55
C THR A 17 25.66 22.93 9.66
N THR A 18 25.89 22.56 8.40
CA THR A 18 24.85 22.06 7.52
C THR A 18 24.17 20.96 8.31
N ASP A 19 22.95 21.23 8.74
CA ASP A 19 22.07 20.23 9.32
C ASP A 19 21.86 19.19 8.21
N LEU A 20 22.74 18.19 8.18
CA LEU A 20 22.65 16.99 7.35
C LEU A 20 21.63 16.03 7.95
N ASN A 21 20.54 16.53 8.51
CA ASN A 21 19.37 15.70 8.72
C ASN A 21 18.67 15.63 7.35
N PRO A 22 18.79 14.52 6.59
CA PRO A 22 18.02 14.36 5.38
C PRO A 22 16.56 14.48 5.81
N THR A 23 15.90 15.56 5.37
CA THR A 23 14.44 15.63 5.49
C THR A 23 13.93 14.37 4.80
N PRO A 24 13.16 13.50 5.47
CA PRO A 24 12.61 12.33 4.83
C PRO A 24 11.82 12.85 3.63
N THR A 25 12.29 12.58 2.42
CA THR A 25 11.54 12.92 1.21
C THR A 25 10.35 11.98 1.23
N THR A 26 9.24 12.38 1.84
CA THR A 26 7.98 11.68 1.71
C THR A 26 7.61 11.77 0.25
N MET A 27 7.94 10.74 -0.52
CA MET A 27 7.53 10.65 -1.92
C MET A 27 6.01 10.75 -1.94
N VAL A 28 5.51 11.81 -2.57
CA VAL A 28 4.07 12.02 -2.74
C VAL A 28 3.55 10.91 -3.65
N PRO A 29 2.54 10.13 -3.23
CA PRO A 29 1.93 9.13 -4.08
C PRO A 29 1.40 9.74 -5.39
N GLN A 30 1.56 9.02 -6.49
CA GLN A 30 0.95 9.38 -7.76
C GLN A 30 -0.52 8.96 -7.78
N ALA A 31 -1.40 9.75 -8.37
CA ALA A 31 -2.79 9.36 -8.55
C ALA A 31 -2.91 8.36 -9.70
N GLY A 32 -3.46 7.17 -9.43
CA GLY A 32 -3.79 6.15 -10.42
C GLY A 32 -5.22 6.33 -10.97
N LEU A 33 -5.45 5.81 -12.17
CA LEU A 33 -6.78 5.74 -12.79
C LEU A 33 -7.11 4.28 -13.13
N ILE A 34 -8.33 3.86 -12.80
CA ILE A 34 -8.82 2.50 -13.08
C ILE A 34 -8.82 2.24 -14.60
N ALA A 35 -8.42 1.04 -14.99
CA ALA A 35 -8.23 0.60 -16.38
C ALA A 35 -7.23 1.47 -17.18
N GLN A 36 -6.30 2.14 -16.47
CA GLN A 36 -5.19 2.82 -17.09
C GLN A 36 -3.86 2.23 -16.57
N PRO A 37 -3.00 1.72 -17.47
CA PRO A 37 -1.72 1.17 -17.05
C PRO A 37 -0.77 2.28 -16.59
N VAL A 38 -0.01 1.99 -15.54
CA VAL A 38 1.12 2.78 -15.05
C VAL A 38 2.38 1.96 -15.22
N GLU A 39 3.43 2.58 -15.76
CA GLU A 39 4.73 1.95 -15.96
C GLU A 39 5.77 2.63 -15.08
N SER A 40 6.52 1.82 -14.32
CA SER A 40 7.66 2.28 -13.53
C SER A 40 8.64 1.15 -13.29
N GLY A 41 9.95 1.45 -13.26
CA GLY A 41 10.97 0.47 -12.88
C GLY A 41 11.04 -0.78 -13.77
N GLY A 42 10.51 -0.74 -15.01
CA GLY A 42 10.42 -1.89 -15.90
C GLY A 42 9.25 -2.85 -15.58
N VAL A 43 8.31 -2.43 -14.74
CA VAL A 43 7.04 -3.11 -14.49
C VAL A 43 5.90 -2.22 -14.95
N ARG A 44 4.97 -2.79 -15.71
CA ARG A 44 3.68 -2.16 -16.03
C ARG A 44 2.62 -2.80 -15.15
N VAL A 45 1.81 -1.99 -14.48
CA VAL A 45 0.68 -2.43 -13.66
C VAL A 45 -0.58 -1.69 -14.06
N GLU A 46 -1.71 -2.40 -14.03
CA GLU A 46 -3.02 -1.89 -14.34
C GLU A 46 -4.00 -2.44 -13.32
N VAL A 47 -4.71 -1.57 -12.61
CA VAL A 47 -5.86 -1.95 -11.79
C VAL A 47 -7.09 -1.87 -12.69
N LEU A 48 -7.64 -3.02 -13.04
CA LEU A 48 -8.74 -3.15 -14.00
C LEU A 48 -10.09 -2.83 -13.35
N GLU A 49 -10.31 -3.34 -12.15
CA GLU A 49 -11.55 -3.16 -11.40
C GLU A 49 -11.27 -3.21 -9.89
N ILE A 50 -12.09 -2.49 -9.13
CA ILE A 50 -12.20 -2.64 -7.67
C ILE A 50 -13.68 -2.89 -7.37
N ALA A 51 -13.97 -3.91 -6.58
CA ALA A 51 -15.34 -4.31 -6.25
C ALA A 51 -15.47 -4.72 -4.78
N PRO A 52 -16.68 -4.63 -4.20
CA PRO A 52 -16.94 -5.18 -2.88
C PRO A 52 -16.89 -6.71 -2.95
N THR A 53 -16.49 -7.35 -1.85
CA THR A 53 -16.60 -8.80 -1.69
C THR A 53 -17.21 -9.15 -0.34
N TYR A 54 -17.37 -10.44 -0.08
CA TYR A 54 -17.81 -10.96 1.21
C TYR A 54 -16.77 -10.69 2.28
N HIS A 55 -17.21 -10.60 3.53
CA HIS A 55 -16.27 -10.61 4.64
C HIS A 55 -15.51 -11.94 4.66
N SER A 56 -14.26 -11.92 5.15
CA SER A 56 -13.51 -13.14 5.42
C SER A 56 -14.27 -14.05 6.40
N PRO A 57 -13.97 -15.36 6.48
CA PRO A 57 -14.58 -16.25 7.48
C PRO A 57 -14.37 -15.79 8.93
N LYS A 58 -13.38 -14.92 9.17
CA LYS A 58 -13.08 -14.29 10.47
C LYS A 58 -13.73 -12.90 10.65
N ASP A 59 -14.83 -12.64 9.94
CA ASP A 59 -15.63 -11.40 10.01
C ASP A 59 -14.82 -10.11 9.76
N ARG A 60 -13.98 -10.15 8.73
CA ARG A 60 -13.19 -8.98 8.30
C ARG A 60 -13.70 -8.50 6.96
N ALA A 61 -14.12 -7.25 6.89
CA ALA A 61 -14.48 -6.58 5.64
C ALA A 61 -13.31 -6.63 4.65
N GLN A 62 -13.65 -6.82 3.38
CA GLN A 62 -12.69 -7.01 2.30
C GLN A 62 -13.20 -6.36 1.01
N ILE A 63 -12.27 -5.93 0.17
CA ILE A 63 -12.51 -5.64 -1.24
C ILE A 63 -11.74 -6.65 -2.11
N ILE A 64 -12.14 -6.72 -3.37
CA ILE A 64 -11.40 -7.45 -4.40
C ILE A 64 -10.98 -6.46 -5.48
N ALA A 65 -9.73 -6.57 -5.93
CA ALA A 65 -9.21 -5.78 -7.05
C ALA A 65 -8.71 -6.73 -8.15
N GLU A 66 -9.15 -6.52 -9.38
CA GLU A 66 -8.56 -7.19 -10.53
C GLU A 66 -7.33 -6.40 -10.96
N VAL A 67 -6.18 -7.06 -10.97
CA VAL A 67 -4.88 -6.45 -11.26
C VAL A 67 -4.19 -7.22 -12.36
N ARG A 68 -3.61 -6.48 -13.29
CA ARG A 68 -2.72 -6.99 -14.32
C ARG A 68 -1.33 -6.39 -14.17
N SER A 69 -0.31 -7.23 -14.24
CA SER A 69 1.09 -6.82 -14.23
C SER A 69 1.84 -7.44 -15.40
N GLU A 70 2.84 -6.71 -15.87
CA GLU A 70 3.74 -7.14 -16.93
C GLU A 70 5.16 -6.71 -16.63
N ASN A 71 6.10 -7.64 -16.81
CA ASN A 71 7.52 -7.35 -16.69
C ASN A 71 8.08 -6.97 -18.06
N LEU A 72 8.41 -5.69 -18.20
CA LEU A 72 9.00 -5.09 -19.39
C LEU A 72 10.53 -5.08 -19.33
N SER A 73 11.12 -5.56 -18.24
CA SER A 73 12.57 -5.62 -18.06
C SER A 73 13.15 -6.94 -18.55
N GLY A 74 14.47 -6.95 -18.76
CA GLY A 74 15.23 -8.15 -19.12
C GLY A 74 15.55 -9.11 -17.96
N VAL A 75 15.05 -8.85 -16.75
CA VAL A 75 15.33 -9.65 -15.55
C VAL A 75 14.04 -9.94 -14.78
N SER A 76 14.00 -11.03 -14.01
CA SER A 76 12.84 -11.31 -13.17
C SER A 76 12.67 -10.22 -12.11
N GLN A 77 11.44 -9.73 -11.97
CA GLN A 77 11.07 -8.72 -10.98
C GLN A 77 10.05 -9.29 -10.00
N ARG A 78 9.56 -8.43 -9.11
CA ARG A 78 8.42 -8.75 -8.25
C ARG A 78 7.17 -8.06 -8.78
N ASN A 79 6.04 -8.73 -8.59
CA ASN A 79 4.74 -8.06 -8.65
C ASN A 79 4.72 -6.88 -7.67
N PRO A 80 4.01 -5.79 -8.00
CA PRO A 80 3.81 -4.69 -7.06
C PRO A 80 3.20 -5.16 -5.73
N ASN A 81 3.52 -4.45 -4.65
CA ASN A 81 2.79 -4.59 -3.40
C ASN A 81 1.44 -3.88 -3.54
N VAL A 82 0.38 -4.44 -2.95
CA VAL A 82 -0.97 -3.85 -2.98
C VAL A 82 -1.51 -3.83 -1.56
N SER A 83 -2.01 -2.67 -1.12
CA SER A 83 -2.60 -2.49 0.20
C SER A 83 -3.77 -1.52 0.16
N LEU A 84 -4.68 -1.61 1.14
CA LEU A 84 -5.76 -0.64 1.30
C LEU A 84 -5.37 0.37 2.37
N VAL A 85 -5.45 1.65 2.05
CA VAL A 85 -5.17 2.74 2.99
C VAL A 85 -6.46 3.52 3.20
N CYS A 86 -6.79 3.84 4.45
CA CYS A 86 -7.90 4.72 4.81
C CYS A 86 -7.32 5.97 5.47
N ALA A 87 -7.86 7.16 5.19
CA ALA A 87 -7.34 8.41 5.73
C ALA A 87 -7.44 8.49 7.26
N ASP A 88 -8.42 7.82 7.86
CA ASP A 88 -8.66 7.75 9.31
C ASP A 88 -7.82 6.68 10.02
N ARG A 89 -6.95 5.96 9.30
CA ARG A 89 -6.20 4.80 9.83
C ARG A 89 -4.69 4.94 9.62
N VAL A 90 -3.92 4.54 10.64
CA VAL A 90 -2.46 4.39 10.56
C VAL A 90 -2.07 3.04 9.96
N ALA A 91 -2.83 2.00 10.27
CA ALA A 91 -2.62 0.67 9.70
C ALA A 91 -3.05 0.64 8.24
N VAL A 92 -2.44 -0.25 7.47
CA VAL A 92 -2.86 -0.59 6.12
C VAL A 92 -3.57 -1.94 6.11
N GLY A 93 -4.47 -2.10 5.16
CA GLY A 93 -5.12 -3.35 4.84
C GLY A 93 -4.15 -4.27 4.11
N GLU A 94 -4.02 -5.50 4.59
CA GLU A 94 -3.17 -6.51 3.98
C GLU A 94 -3.98 -7.42 3.05
N TRP A 95 -3.28 -7.99 2.07
CA TRP A 95 -3.87 -8.99 1.19
C TRP A 95 -4.27 -10.25 1.96
N ALA A 96 -5.34 -10.90 1.51
CA ALA A 96 -5.92 -12.06 2.14
C ALA A 96 -5.75 -13.32 1.28
N GLU A 97 -5.90 -14.48 1.95
CA GLU A 97 -5.97 -15.78 1.29
C GLU A 97 -7.08 -15.82 0.22
N GLY A 98 -6.86 -16.58 -0.84
CA GLY A 98 -7.78 -16.69 -1.98
C GLY A 98 -7.47 -15.74 -3.15
N SER A 99 -6.48 -14.86 -3.01
CA SER A 99 -5.95 -14.05 -4.12
C SER A 99 -5.35 -14.96 -5.20
N THR A 100 -5.71 -14.76 -6.47
CA THR A 100 -5.15 -15.48 -7.64
C THR A 100 -3.98 -14.75 -8.28
N TRP A 101 -3.81 -13.47 -7.93
CA TRP A 101 -2.62 -12.69 -8.23
C TRP A 101 -1.87 -12.43 -6.92
N GLU A 102 -0.57 -12.72 -6.90
CA GLU A 102 0.25 -12.68 -5.67
C GLU A 102 1.06 -11.36 -5.59
N PRO A 103 0.74 -10.46 -4.63
CA PRO A 103 1.55 -9.26 -4.37
C PRO A 103 2.98 -9.63 -3.95
N ASN A 104 3.98 -8.91 -4.45
CA ASN A 104 5.41 -9.22 -4.25
C ASN A 104 5.87 -10.60 -4.75
N GLY A 105 4.98 -11.38 -5.36
CA GLY A 105 5.28 -12.64 -6.02
C GLY A 105 6.25 -12.47 -7.18
N ILE A 106 6.85 -13.56 -7.65
CA ILE A 106 7.83 -13.51 -8.74
C ILE A 106 7.10 -13.18 -10.05
N LEU A 107 7.56 -12.13 -10.72
CA LEU A 107 7.13 -11.75 -12.06
C LEU A 107 8.28 -12.00 -13.04
N SER A 108 8.25 -13.18 -13.66
CA SER A 108 9.28 -13.64 -14.61
C SER A 108 9.46 -12.69 -15.80
N VAL A 109 10.62 -12.77 -16.47
CA VAL A 109 10.92 -11.98 -17.68
C VAL A 109 9.82 -12.18 -18.73
N ASN A 110 9.33 -11.08 -19.31
CA ASN A 110 8.24 -11.05 -20.29
C ASN A 110 6.92 -11.70 -19.83
N ALA A 111 6.76 -11.95 -18.53
CA ALA A 111 5.52 -12.50 -18.01
C ALA A 111 4.43 -11.41 -17.96
N VAL A 112 3.22 -11.82 -18.30
CA VAL A 112 1.99 -11.05 -18.07
C VAL A 112 1.15 -11.88 -17.12
N LEU A 113 0.82 -11.33 -15.95
CA LEU A 113 -0.03 -11.96 -14.95
C LEU A 113 -1.26 -11.10 -14.75
N SER A 114 -2.43 -11.72 -14.72
CA SER A 114 -3.71 -11.08 -14.42
C SER A 114 -4.44 -11.93 -13.41
N GLY A 115 -5.12 -11.30 -12.46
CA GLY A 115 -5.92 -12.00 -11.48
C GLY A 115 -6.45 -11.08 -10.39
N ASN A 116 -7.00 -11.71 -9.37
CA ASN A 116 -7.65 -11.02 -8.27
C ASN A 116 -6.73 -10.94 -7.06
N VAL A 117 -6.71 -9.77 -6.43
CA VAL A 117 -6.16 -9.55 -5.10
C VAL A 117 -7.32 -9.26 -4.16
N ILE A 118 -7.45 -10.03 -3.09
CA ILE A 118 -8.40 -9.77 -2.02
C ILE A 118 -7.67 -8.98 -0.95
N ILE A 119 -8.19 -7.82 -0.55
CA ILE A 119 -7.55 -6.93 0.42
C ILE A 119 -8.50 -6.70 1.59
N GLY A 120 -8.04 -6.99 2.81
CA GLY A 120 -8.77 -6.71 4.04
C GLY A 120 -8.73 -5.24 4.42
N PHE A 121 -9.77 -4.76 5.08
CA PHE A 121 -9.74 -3.42 5.67
C PHE A 121 -8.71 -3.34 6.82
N PRO A 122 -8.05 -2.18 7.03
CA PRO A 122 -7.16 -2.00 8.17
C PRO A 122 -7.89 -2.23 9.50
N GLN A 123 -7.27 -2.96 10.42
CA GLN A 123 -7.87 -3.20 11.74
C GLN A 123 -7.90 -1.93 12.60
N ALA A 124 -8.92 -1.78 13.45
CA ALA A 124 -9.10 -0.61 14.33
C ALA A 124 -8.08 -0.48 15.47
N GLY A 125 -7.06 -1.35 15.54
CA GLY A 125 -6.07 -1.39 16.61
C GLY A 125 -5.75 -2.82 17.02
N PRO A 126 -5.16 -3.04 18.21
CA PRO A 126 -4.67 -4.35 18.65
C PRO A 126 -5.79 -5.36 18.98
N ASN A 127 -7.07 -4.94 18.96
CA ASN A 127 -8.19 -5.80 19.33
C ASN A 127 -9.05 -6.14 18.08
N PRO A 128 -8.87 -7.33 17.49
CA PRO A 128 -9.49 -7.71 16.23
C PRO A 128 -10.99 -8.04 16.32
N GLU A 129 -11.56 -8.11 17.53
CA GLU A 129 -12.96 -8.48 17.77
C GLU A 129 -13.97 -7.37 17.44
N TYR A 130 -13.53 -6.12 17.28
CA TYR A 130 -14.41 -5.01 16.94
C TYR A 130 -14.22 -4.63 15.47
N PRO A 131 -15.24 -4.82 14.61
CA PRO A 131 -15.14 -4.40 13.22
C PRO A 131 -14.86 -2.89 13.20
N SER A 132 -13.78 -2.51 12.54
CA SER A 132 -13.43 -1.12 12.24
C SER A 132 -14.45 -0.60 11.23
N VAL A 133 -15.60 -0.10 11.72
CA VAL A 133 -16.74 0.29 10.87
C VAL A 133 -16.48 1.57 10.05
N THR A 134 -15.27 2.14 10.10
CA THR A 134 -14.91 3.36 9.38
C THR A 134 -13.64 3.17 8.58
N CYS A 135 -13.71 3.57 7.31
CA CYS A 135 -12.60 3.72 6.37
C CYS A 135 -12.99 4.87 5.44
N GLU A 136 -12.59 6.08 5.81
CA GLU A 136 -12.86 7.29 5.02
C GLU A 136 -11.76 7.50 3.98
N ASP A 137 -12.13 8.02 2.81
CA ASP A 137 -11.24 8.31 1.69
C ASP A 137 -10.27 7.15 1.37
N ALA A 138 -10.82 5.95 1.18
CA ALA A 138 -10.00 4.77 0.96
C ALA A 138 -9.30 4.81 -0.40
N THR A 139 -8.03 4.43 -0.40
CA THR A 139 -7.21 4.30 -1.60
C THR A 139 -6.58 2.91 -1.66
N LEU A 140 -6.66 2.26 -2.81
CA LEU A 140 -5.86 1.09 -3.11
C LEU A 140 -4.46 1.58 -3.48
N ARG A 141 -3.51 1.34 -2.58
CA ARG A 141 -2.11 1.73 -2.75
C ARG A 141 -1.33 0.61 -3.43
N VAL A 142 -0.73 0.93 -4.57
CA VAL A 142 0.14 0.04 -5.34
C VAL A 142 1.57 0.56 -5.24
N GLN A 143 2.51 -0.28 -4.83
CA GLN A 143 3.92 0.08 -4.69
C GLN A 143 4.79 -0.77 -5.61
N ILE A 144 5.48 -0.11 -6.53
CA ILE A 144 6.39 -0.73 -7.47
C ILE A 144 7.81 -0.51 -6.94
N VAL A 145 8.51 -1.60 -6.61
CA VAL A 145 9.93 -1.55 -6.27
C VAL A 145 10.73 -1.78 -7.54
N SER A 146 11.43 -0.75 -8.00
CA SER A 146 12.29 -0.81 -9.19
C SER A 146 13.58 -1.59 -8.93
N LEU A 147 14.30 -1.91 -10.01
CA LEU A 147 15.63 -2.54 -9.96
C LEU A 147 16.68 -1.71 -9.21
N SER A 148 16.52 -0.38 -9.14
CA SER A 148 17.38 0.52 -8.35
C SER A 148 16.98 0.62 -6.88
N ALA A 149 16.02 -0.19 -6.43
CA ALA A 149 15.41 -0.15 -5.10
C ALA A 149 14.63 1.15 -4.79
N GLU A 150 14.39 1.99 -5.81
CA GLU A 150 13.45 3.10 -5.69
C GLU A 150 12.02 2.56 -5.69
N THR A 151 11.17 3.08 -4.80
CA THR A 151 9.77 2.68 -4.67
C THR A 151 8.86 3.77 -5.22
N VAL A 152 8.09 3.45 -6.25
CA VAL A 152 7.02 4.33 -6.75
C VAL A 152 5.70 3.89 -6.14
N THR A 153 4.98 4.84 -5.52
CA THR A 153 3.67 4.62 -4.90
C THR A 153 2.59 5.25 -5.76
N ILE A 154 1.56 4.48 -6.08
CA ILE A 154 0.41 4.89 -6.88
C ILE A 154 -0.84 4.60 -6.06
N ASP A 155 -1.66 5.62 -5.83
CA ASP A 155 -2.91 5.51 -5.06
C ASP A 155 -4.09 5.59 -6.03
N PHE A 156 -4.90 4.52 -6.06
CA PHE A 156 -6.14 4.45 -6.84
C PHE A 156 -7.31 4.73 -5.89
N PRO A 157 -8.19 5.70 -6.20
CA PRO A 157 -9.34 5.99 -5.36
C PRO A 157 -10.30 4.80 -5.36
N VAL A 158 -10.75 4.39 -4.17
CA VAL A 158 -11.84 3.41 -4.01
C VAL A 158 -13.14 4.17 -3.85
N ALA A 159 -14.16 3.83 -4.63
CA ALA A 159 -15.44 4.52 -4.57
C ALA A 159 -16.13 4.26 -3.21
N ALA A 160 -16.81 5.28 -2.68
CA ALA A 160 -17.44 5.24 -1.36
C ALA A 160 -18.53 4.15 -1.26
N ASP A 161 -19.25 3.90 -2.35
CA ASP A 161 -20.29 2.85 -2.43
C ASP A 161 -19.69 1.44 -2.36
N ILE A 162 -18.51 1.22 -2.93
CA ILE A 162 -17.76 -0.04 -2.78
C ILE A 162 -17.40 -0.26 -1.31
N ILE A 163 -16.90 0.78 -0.64
CA ILE A 163 -16.54 0.73 0.79
C ILE A 163 -17.77 0.40 1.63
N GLU A 164 -18.87 1.15 1.46
CA GLU A 164 -20.10 0.94 2.21
C GLU A 164 -20.68 -0.46 1.98
N THR A 165 -20.63 -0.95 0.75
CA THR A 165 -21.12 -2.29 0.41
C THR A 165 -20.24 -3.35 1.06
N ALA A 166 -18.92 -3.24 0.95
CA ALA A 166 -17.96 -4.17 1.54
C ALA A 166 -18.10 -4.26 3.07
N LEU A 167 -18.36 -3.14 3.76
CA LEU A 167 -18.55 -3.09 5.21
C LEU A 167 -19.89 -3.72 5.68
N ARG A 168 -20.87 -3.85 4.78
CA ARG A 168 -22.21 -4.42 5.08
C ARG A 168 -22.38 -5.83 4.52
N SER A 169 -21.40 -6.33 3.78
CA SER A 169 -21.44 -7.66 3.19
C SER A 169 -21.53 -8.75 4.26
N PRO A 170 -22.20 -9.88 3.98
CA PRO A 170 -22.17 -11.02 4.89
C PRO A 170 -20.80 -11.72 4.84
N ASN A 171 -20.56 -12.59 5.83
CA ASN A 171 -19.41 -13.49 5.86
C ASN A 171 -19.45 -14.48 4.68
N SER A 172 -18.30 -14.68 4.06
CA SER A 172 -18.09 -15.79 3.12
C SER A 172 -18.25 -17.11 3.88
N ALA A 173 -18.84 -18.12 3.23
CA ALA A 173 -18.84 -19.46 3.80
C ALA A 173 -17.40 -19.93 4.01
N GLU A 174 -17.13 -20.48 5.20
CA GLU A 174 -15.84 -21.11 5.49
C GLU A 174 -15.69 -22.31 4.54
N MET A 175 -14.63 -22.33 3.72
CA MET A 175 -14.40 -23.47 2.83
C MET A 175 -14.12 -24.71 3.70
N PRO A 176 -14.81 -25.85 3.46
CA PRO A 176 -14.54 -27.06 4.21
C PRO A 176 -13.07 -27.46 4.02
N LEU A 177 -12.40 -27.76 5.13
CA LEU A 177 -11.03 -28.25 5.09
C LEU A 177 -10.98 -29.52 4.22
N PRO A 178 -9.97 -29.67 3.33
CA PRO A 178 -9.90 -30.79 2.38
C PRO A 178 -9.79 -32.19 3.01
N TYR A 179 -9.78 -32.30 4.35
CA TYR A 179 -9.66 -33.55 5.10
C TYR A 179 -10.62 -33.66 6.29
N ALA A 180 -11.81 -33.04 6.22
CA ALA A 180 -12.88 -33.35 7.17
C ALA A 180 -13.68 -34.58 6.73
N GLU A 181 -13.00 -35.71 6.48
CA GLU A 181 -13.63 -37.00 6.22
C GLU A 181 -12.98 -38.06 7.13
N GLY A 182 -13.74 -38.55 8.12
CA GLY A 182 -13.60 -39.89 8.72
C GLY A 182 -12.63 -40.05 9.88
#